data_AF-I0L7B1-F1
#
_entry.id   AF-I0L7B1-F1
#
_cell.length_a   1.000
_cell.length_b   1.000
_cell.length_c   1.000
_cell.angle_alpha   90.00
_cell.angle_beta   90.00
_cell.angle_gamma   90.00
#
_symmetry.space_group_name_H-M   'P 1'
#
loop_
_entity.id
_entity.type
_entity.pdbx_description
1 polymer ?
#
loop_
_entity_poly.entity_id
_entity_poly.type
_entity_poly.pdbx_seq_one_letter_code
_entity_poly.pdbx_strand_id
1 'polypeptide(L)'
;MQRLLRWADWDVDAVRDDVRDYVVEHLGDPAGVLIVDDTGFLKKGTRSAGVQRQYSGTAGRTENCQVGAFLAYRSAKGHALIDRQLYLPASWTDDRDRCRAAGIPDAVQFATKVQMAREMLARALDAGVPVGWVTMDEAYGQSKSLRVVVGTPGVWVMWSRPAATTT
;
A
#
# COMPACT_ATOMS: atom_id res chain seq x y z
N MET A 1 25.77 1.70 -5.57
CA MET A 1 24.45 1.36 -5.00
C MET A 1 24.26 1.84 -3.56
N GLN A 2 25.13 1.50 -2.59
CA GLN A 2 24.90 1.80 -1.17
C GLN A 2 24.78 3.30 -0.84
N ARG A 3 25.50 4.18 -1.56
CA ARG A 3 25.38 5.64 -1.39
C ARG A 3 23.99 6.16 -1.76
N LEU A 4 23.43 5.68 -2.87
CA LEU A 4 22.09 6.04 -3.31
C LEU A 4 21.03 5.65 -2.27
N LEU A 5 21.16 4.46 -1.69
CA LEU A 5 20.17 3.92 -0.74
C LEU A 5 20.29 4.49 0.69
N ARG A 6 21.42 5.11 1.05
CA ARG A 6 21.67 5.58 2.43
C ARG A 6 21.87 7.08 2.57
N TRP A 7 22.36 7.74 1.53
CA TRP A 7 22.91 9.10 1.63
C TRP A 7 22.39 10.05 0.55
N ALA A 8 21.77 9.53 -0.53
CA ALA A 8 21.12 10.41 -1.47
C ALA A 8 19.86 10.97 -0.83
N ASP A 9 19.72 12.28 -0.86
CA ASP A 9 18.49 12.97 -0.55
C ASP A 9 17.61 12.89 -1.79
N TRP A 10 16.62 12.00 -1.75
CA TRP A 10 15.68 11.77 -2.83
C TRP A 10 14.29 11.84 -2.25
N ASP A 11 13.44 12.60 -2.93
CA ASP A 11 12.04 12.67 -2.59
C ASP A 11 11.39 11.33 -2.98
N VAL A 12 11.07 10.54 -1.97
CA VAL A 12 10.51 9.20 -2.13
C VAL A 12 9.10 9.23 -2.74
N ASP A 13 8.38 10.33 -2.59
CA ASP A 13 7.05 10.54 -3.15
C ASP A 13 7.17 10.98 -4.61
N ALA A 14 8.11 11.87 -4.93
CA ALA A 14 8.40 12.23 -6.32
C ALA A 14 8.84 11.01 -7.15
N VAL A 15 9.69 10.14 -6.59
CA VAL A 15 10.10 8.92 -7.31
C VAL A 15 8.97 7.89 -7.43
N ARG A 16 8.03 7.84 -6.46
CA ARG A 16 6.78 7.09 -6.66
C ARG A 16 6.03 7.63 -7.87
N ASP A 17 5.88 8.95 -7.96
CA ASP A 17 5.15 9.60 -9.04
C ASP A 17 5.82 9.35 -10.40
N ASP A 18 7.15 9.47 -10.49
CA ASP A 18 7.91 9.13 -11.71
C ASP A 18 7.70 7.66 -12.14
N VAL A 19 7.70 6.72 -11.19
CA VAL A 19 7.46 5.30 -11.47
C VAL A 19 6.03 5.08 -11.94
N ARG A 20 5.04 5.70 -11.29
CA ARG A 20 3.63 5.63 -11.72
C ARG A 20 3.50 6.14 -13.15
N ASP A 21 4.06 7.31 -13.45
CA ASP A 21 3.90 7.96 -14.75
C ASP A 21 4.57 7.12 -15.85
N TYR A 22 5.77 6.57 -15.60
CA TYR A 22 6.43 5.62 -16.50
C TYR A 22 5.56 4.37 -16.74
N VAL A 23 4.98 3.81 -15.67
CA VAL A 23 4.09 2.63 -15.78
C VAL A 23 2.85 2.96 -16.60
N VAL A 24 2.24 4.12 -16.40
CA VAL A 24 1.05 4.56 -17.13
C VAL A 24 1.35 4.79 -18.60
N GLU A 25 2.48 5.43 -18.92
CA GLU A 25 2.92 5.64 -20.30
C GLU A 25 3.03 4.33 -21.08
N HIS A 26 3.59 3.29 -20.46
CA HIS A 26 3.89 2.03 -21.14
C HIS A 26 2.77 0.99 -21.04
N LEU A 27 2.08 0.94 -19.90
CA LEU A 27 1.10 -0.11 -19.58
C LEU A 27 -0.35 0.41 -19.58
N GLY A 28 -0.57 1.72 -19.62
CA GLY A 28 -1.87 2.35 -19.50
C GLY A 28 -2.92 1.79 -20.46
N ASP A 29 -4.10 1.50 -19.92
CA ASP A 29 -5.24 0.93 -20.61
C ASP A 29 -6.56 1.34 -19.92
N PRO A 30 -7.61 1.76 -20.66
CA PRO A 30 -8.91 2.08 -20.07
C PRO A 30 -9.54 0.92 -19.27
N ALA A 31 -9.22 -0.33 -19.61
CA ALA A 31 -9.63 -1.53 -18.87
C ALA A 31 -8.61 -1.96 -17.80
N GLY A 32 -7.65 -1.09 -17.48
CA GLY A 32 -6.64 -1.32 -16.46
C GLY A 32 -7.23 -1.61 -15.08
N VAL A 33 -6.47 -2.37 -14.28
CA VAL A 33 -6.86 -2.82 -12.96
C VAL A 33 -5.90 -2.26 -11.92
N LEU A 34 -6.44 -1.56 -10.93
CA LEU A 34 -5.73 -1.21 -9.71
C LEU A 34 -5.93 -2.31 -8.67
N ILE A 35 -4.84 -2.77 -8.05
CA ILE A 35 -4.84 -3.87 -7.09
C ILE A 35 -4.24 -3.39 -5.78
N VAL A 36 -5.02 -3.44 -4.70
CA VAL A 36 -4.54 -3.13 -3.35
C VAL A 36 -4.25 -4.43 -2.61
N ASP A 37 -3.04 -4.55 -2.06
CA ASP A 37 -2.66 -5.70 -1.23
C ASP A 37 -1.58 -5.32 -0.21
N ASP A 38 -1.48 -6.11 0.85
CA ASP A 38 -0.44 -5.99 1.88
C ASP A 38 0.64 -7.06 1.72
N THR A 39 1.89 -6.69 1.96
CA THR A 39 3.00 -7.65 2.03
C THR A 39 3.72 -7.54 3.36
N GLY A 40 3.92 -8.69 4.00
CA GLY A 40 4.67 -8.83 5.24
C GLY A 40 6.14 -9.16 4.99
N PHE A 41 7.04 -8.40 5.59
CA PHE A 41 8.49 -8.59 5.51
C PHE A 41 9.01 -9.04 6.87
N LEU A 42 9.43 -10.31 6.97
CA LEU A 42 9.99 -10.86 8.21
C LEU A 42 11.25 -10.10 8.63
N LYS A 43 11.36 -9.80 9.92
CA LYS A 43 12.49 -9.05 10.49
C LYS A 43 12.96 -9.66 11.80
N LYS A 44 14.23 -9.43 12.10
CA LYS A 44 14.84 -9.72 13.41
C LYS A 44 15.12 -8.41 14.15
N GLY A 45 14.94 -8.43 15.46
CA GLY A 45 15.10 -7.25 16.32
C GLY A 45 13.94 -6.25 16.25
N THR A 46 14.12 -5.09 16.87
CA THR A 46 13.07 -4.10 17.15
C THR A 46 13.26 -2.74 16.49
N ARG A 47 14.38 -2.54 15.78
CA ARG A 47 14.83 -1.24 15.24
C ARG A 47 14.30 -0.90 13.84
N SER A 48 13.85 -1.88 13.06
CA SER A 48 13.30 -1.59 11.72
C SER A 48 11.96 -0.85 11.84
N ALA A 49 11.78 0.25 11.11
CA ALA A 49 10.56 1.06 11.11
C ALA A 49 9.28 0.22 11.03
N GLY A 50 8.31 0.42 11.93
CA GLY A 50 7.04 -0.33 11.92
C GLY A 50 7.15 -1.82 12.27
N VAL A 51 8.33 -2.33 12.66
CA VAL A 51 8.47 -3.74 13.04
C VAL A 51 7.79 -4.04 14.37
N GLN A 52 6.94 -5.06 14.38
CA GLN A 52 6.38 -5.64 15.58
C GLN A 52 5.86 -7.05 15.30
N ARG A 53 5.41 -7.76 16.35
CA ARG A 53 4.61 -8.98 16.18
C ARG A 53 3.23 -8.61 15.65
N GLN A 54 2.97 -8.95 14.38
CA GLN A 54 1.70 -8.73 13.71
C GLN A 54 1.45 -9.80 12.67
N TYR A 55 0.20 -9.96 12.23
CA TYR A 55 -0.14 -10.94 11.21
C TYR A 55 0.56 -10.59 9.89
N SER A 56 1.28 -11.56 9.33
CA SER A 56 1.89 -11.47 8.00
C SER A 56 1.15 -12.42 7.07
N GLY A 57 0.46 -11.88 6.06
CA GLY A 57 -0.20 -12.70 5.03
C GLY A 57 0.78 -13.64 4.34
N THR A 58 1.98 -13.15 4.02
CA THR A 58 3.05 -13.94 3.39
C THR A 58 3.55 -15.10 4.26
N ALA A 59 3.54 -14.95 5.58
CA ALA A 59 3.93 -16.03 6.50
C ALA A 59 2.75 -16.88 6.97
N GLY A 60 1.51 -16.46 6.69
CA GLY A 60 0.28 -17.10 7.17
C GLY A 60 0.09 -17.07 8.69
N ARG A 61 0.89 -16.28 9.43
CA ARG A 61 0.91 -16.28 10.90
C ARG A 61 1.42 -14.96 11.49
N THR A 62 1.21 -14.78 12.78
CA THR A 62 1.75 -13.64 13.54
C THR A 62 3.23 -13.82 13.81
N GLU A 63 4.03 -12.93 13.23
CA GLU A 63 5.49 -12.92 13.37
C GLU A 63 6.00 -11.51 13.56
N ASN A 64 7.27 -11.40 13.95
CA ASN A 64 7.96 -10.12 13.93
C ASN A 64 8.22 -9.69 12.47
N CYS A 65 7.45 -8.73 11.98
CA CYS A 65 7.53 -8.27 10.61
C CYS A 65 7.22 -6.78 10.48
N GLN A 66 7.64 -6.22 9.34
CA GLN A 66 7.08 -4.98 8.79
C GLN A 66 5.94 -5.36 7.85
N VAL A 67 4.97 -4.48 7.69
CA VAL A 67 3.92 -4.64 6.69
C VAL A 67 3.91 -3.41 5.80
N GLY A 68 3.94 -3.61 4.50
CA GLY A 68 3.71 -2.55 3.52
C GLY A 68 2.36 -2.75 2.83
N ALA A 69 1.61 -1.67 2.65
CA ALA A 69 0.46 -1.62 1.76
C ALA A 69 0.94 -1.17 0.38
N PHE A 70 0.46 -1.81 -0.68
CA PHE A 70 0.94 -1.61 -2.05
C PHE A 70 -0.22 -1.42 -3.02
N LEU A 71 0.00 -0.57 -4.04
CA LEU A 71 -0.90 -0.41 -5.17
C LEU A 71 -0.18 -0.91 -6.41
N ALA A 72 -0.72 -1.95 -7.03
CA ALA A 72 -0.26 -2.43 -8.33
C ALA A 72 -1.20 -1.96 -9.44
N TYR A 73 -0.62 -1.72 -10.62
CA TYR A 73 -1.34 -1.52 -11.87
C TYR A 73 -1.17 -2.76 -12.75
N ARG A 74 -2.27 -3.24 -13.34
CA ARG A 74 -2.28 -4.37 -14.27
C ARG A 74 -3.06 -4.00 -15.53
N SER A 75 -2.50 -4.36 -16.69
CA SER A 75 -3.22 -4.39 -17.97
C SER A 75 -2.82 -5.64 -18.77
N ALA A 76 -3.30 -5.72 -20.01
CA ALA A 76 -2.85 -6.74 -20.96
C ALA A 76 -1.35 -6.60 -21.30
N LYS A 77 -0.77 -5.41 -21.15
CA LYS A 77 0.62 -5.10 -21.50
C LYS A 77 1.62 -5.52 -20.40
N GLY A 78 1.16 -5.70 -19.16
CA GLY A 78 2.02 -6.06 -18.04
C GLY A 78 1.47 -5.61 -16.70
N HIS A 79 2.31 -5.63 -15.67
CA HIS A 79 2.00 -5.10 -14.35
C HIS A 79 3.21 -4.51 -13.65
N ALA A 80 2.97 -3.57 -12.75
CA ALA A 80 3.98 -2.97 -11.89
C ALA A 80 3.36 -2.39 -10.61
N LEU A 81 4.18 -2.16 -9.59
CA LEU A 81 3.80 -1.35 -8.43
C LEU A 81 3.87 0.13 -8.79
N ILE A 82 2.84 0.89 -8.43
CA ILE A 82 2.74 2.33 -8.68
C ILE A 82 2.60 3.16 -7.40
N ASP A 83 2.33 2.53 -6.26
CA ASP A 83 2.34 3.18 -4.95
C ASP A 83 2.72 2.19 -3.84
N ARG A 84 3.21 2.73 -2.72
CA ARG A 84 3.60 1.99 -1.52
C ARG A 84 3.44 2.84 -0.27
N GLN A 85 3.01 2.23 0.82
CA GLN A 85 3.07 2.83 2.15
C GLN A 85 3.55 1.81 3.18
N LEU A 86 4.37 2.26 4.14
CA LEU A 86 4.75 1.42 5.28
C LEU A 86 3.66 1.54 6.35
N TYR A 87 3.08 0.41 6.75
CA TYR A 87 2.16 0.39 7.88
C TYR A 87 2.93 0.59 9.19
N LEU A 88 2.64 1.71 9.88
CA LEU A 88 3.15 2.01 11.21
C LEU A 88 2.05 1.75 12.25
N PRO A 89 2.21 0.73 13.12
CA PRO A 89 1.28 0.47 14.19
C PRO A 89 1.17 1.64 15.18
N ALA A 90 0.06 1.72 15.92
CA ALA A 90 -0.13 2.71 17.00
C ALA A 90 1.04 2.68 17.99
N SER A 91 1.49 1.48 18.39
CA SER A 91 2.66 1.27 19.27
C SER A 91 3.98 1.90 18.79
N TRP A 92 4.11 2.20 17.49
CA TRP A 92 5.22 2.96 16.93
C TRP A 92 4.95 4.45 16.98
N THR A 93 3.77 4.86 16.52
CA THR A 93 3.39 6.27 16.46
C THR A 93 3.16 6.90 17.84
N ASP A 94 2.93 6.09 18.87
CA ASP A 94 2.88 6.54 20.27
C ASP A 94 4.29 6.69 20.90
N ASP A 95 5.34 6.16 20.25
CA ASP A 95 6.73 6.23 20.69
C ASP A 95 7.57 7.06 19.70
N ARG A 96 7.55 8.39 19.91
CA ARG A 96 8.22 9.34 19.01
C ARG A 96 9.74 9.20 18.99
N ASP A 97 10.35 8.83 20.10
CA ASP A 97 11.80 8.64 20.16
C ASP A 97 12.23 7.42 19.33
N ARG A 98 11.44 6.33 19.38
CA ARG A 98 11.63 5.18 18.50
C ARG A 98 11.42 5.52 17.03
N CYS A 99 10.40 6.34 16.71
CA CYS A 99 10.18 6.83 15.35
C CYS A 99 11.39 7.60 14.80
N ARG A 100 11.88 8.59 15.56
CA ARG A 100 13.04 9.41 15.18
C ARG A 100 14.30 8.57 15.00
N ALA A 101 14.54 7.61 15.89
CA ALA A 101 15.66 6.67 15.78
C ALA A 101 15.59 5.79 14.51
N ALA A 102 14.40 5.57 13.95
CA ALA A 102 14.18 4.87 12.70
C ALA A 102 14.04 5.79 11.47
N GLY A 103 14.22 7.11 11.64
CA GLY A 103 14.11 8.11 10.57
C GLY A 103 12.67 8.46 10.16
N ILE A 104 11.67 8.19 11.00
CA ILE A 104 10.27 8.51 10.74
C ILE A 104 9.98 9.95 11.22
N PRO A 105 9.49 10.86 10.36
CA PRO A 105 9.14 12.22 10.76
C PRO A 105 8.00 12.28 11.78
N ASP A 106 8.02 13.28 12.66
CA ASP A 106 6.99 13.50 13.69
C ASP A 106 5.59 13.78 13.10
N ALA A 107 5.53 14.29 11.87
CA ALA A 107 4.28 14.51 11.14
C ALA A 107 3.55 13.20 10.81
N VAL A 108 4.24 12.06 10.78
CA VAL A 108 3.63 10.76 10.46
C VAL A 108 2.78 10.29 11.65
N GLN A 109 1.47 10.24 11.42
CA GLN A 109 0.47 9.78 12.38
C GLN A 109 0.05 8.33 12.09
N PHE A 110 -0.64 7.72 13.05
CA PHE A 110 -1.27 6.42 12.83
C PHE A 110 -2.30 6.53 11.71
N ALA A 111 -2.23 5.60 10.76
CA ALA A 111 -3.25 5.40 9.74
C ALA A 111 -3.56 3.90 9.63
N THR A 112 -4.85 3.58 9.54
CA THR A 112 -5.27 2.22 9.22
C THR A 112 -4.89 1.89 7.78
N LYS A 113 -4.65 0.60 7.50
CA LYS A 113 -4.38 0.10 6.15
C LYS A 113 -5.46 0.53 5.14
N VAL A 114 -6.72 0.52 5.56
CA VAL A 114 -7.87 1.00 4.76
C VAL A 114 -7.73 2.49 4.41
N GLN A 115 -7.29 3.33 5.34
CA GLN A 115 -7.03 4.75 5.04
C GLN A 115 -5.86 4.90 4.06
N MET A 116 -4.77 4.16 4.26
CA MET A 116 -3.61 4.16 3.36
C MET A 116 -4.02 3.75 1.93
N ALA A 117 -4.77 2.66 1.79
CA ALA A 117 -5.29 2.20 0.51
C ALA A 117 -6.17 3.25 -0.17
N ARG A 118 -7.05 3.91 0.58
CA ARG A 118 -7.89 5.00 0.05
C ARG A 118 -7.05 6.15 -0.48
N GLU A 119 -6.03 6.57 0.26
CA GLU A 119 -5.15 7.66 -0.15
C GLU A 119 -4.35 7.29 -1.40
N MET A 120 -3.85 6.06 -1.48
CA MET A 120 -3.15 5.54 -2.67
C MET A 120 -4.07 5.52 -3.90
N LEU A 121 -5.30 5.04 -3.74
CA LEU A 121 -6.31 5.06 -4.81
C LEU A 121 -6.66 6.49 -5.23
N ALA A 122 -6.89 7.40 -4.27
CA ALA A 122 -7.17 8.81 -4.56
C ALA A 122 -6.03 9.45 -5.36
N ARG A 123 -4.77 9.28 -4.93
CA ARG A 123 -3.61 9.78 -5.67
C ARG A 123 -3.54 9.24 -7.10
N ALA A 124 -3.79 7.95 -7.32
CA ALA A 124 -3.79 7.37 -8.65
C ALA A 124 -4.91 7.95 -9.54
N LEU A 125 -6.11 8.12 -8.99
CA LEU A 125 -7.25 8.69 -9.71
C LEU A 125 -7.03 10.18 -10.03
N ASP A 126 -6.54 10.95 -9.05
CA ASP A 126 -6.22 12.37 -9.22
C ASP A 126 -5.10 12.60 -10.24
N ALA A 127 -4.15 11.65 -10.35
CA ALA A 127 -3.11 11.65 -11.37
C ALA A 127 -3.59 11.19 -12.76
N GLY A 128 -4.88 10.85 -12.92
CA GLY A 128 -5.45 10.44 -14.20
C GLY A 128 -5.03 9.05 -14.67
N VAL A 129 -4.65 8.14 -13.75
CA VAL A 129 -4.32 6.75 -14.10
C VAL A 129 -5.54 6.10 -14.78
N PRO A 130 -5.41 5.59 -16.02
CA PRO A 130 -6.53 4.97 -16.73
C PRO A 130 -6.91 3.65 -16.06
N VAL A 131 -8.14 3.55 -15.60
CA VAL A 131 -8.61 2.41 -14.79
C VAL A 131 -10.08 2.10 -15.10
N GLY A 132 -10.37 0.81 -15.29
CA GLY A 132 -11.73 0.29 -15.39
C GLY A 132 -12.13 -0.54 -14.17
N TRP A 133 -11.15 -1.02 -13.38
CA TRP A 133 -11.38 -1.91 -12.26
C TRP A 133 -10.48 -1.60 -11.07
N VAL A 134 -11.02 -1.76 -9.86
CA VAL A 134 -10.26 -1.83 -8.61
C VAL A 134 -10.50 -3.18 -7.96
N THR A 135 -9.43 -3.88 -7.59
CA THR A 135 -9.48 -5.12 -6.83
C THR A 135 -8.72 -4.99 -5.52
N MET A 136 -9.17 -5.74 -4.52
CA MET A 136 -8.55 -5.79 -3.20
C MET A 136 -8.89 -7.10 -2.51
N ASP A 137 -8.09 -7.48 -1.52
CA ASP A 137 -8.36 -8.64 -0.69
C ASP A 137 -9.60 -8.44 0.22
N GLU A 138 -9.97 -9.50 0.92
CA GLU A 138 -11.13 -9.53 1.79
C GLU A 138 -11.00 -8.55 2.98
N ALA A 139 -9.79 -8.44 3.55
CA ALA A 139 -9.53 -7.58 4.69
C ALA A 139 -9.83 -6.11 4.36
N TYR A 140 -9.59 -5.71 3.10
CA TYR A 140 -10.00 -4.41 2.57
C TYR A 140 -11.50 -4.34 2.20
N GLY A 141 -12.05 -5.39 1.57
CA GLY A 141 -13.43 -5.44 1.07
C GLY A 141 -14.53 -5.37 2.14
N GLN A 142 -14.21 -5.66 3.39
CA GLN A 142 -15.11 -5.49 4.53
C GLN A 142 -15.35 -4.01 4.91
N SER A 143 -14.47 -3.09 4.47
CA SER A 143 -14.63 -1.66 4.79
C SER A 143 -15.63 -0.96 3.87
N LYS A 144 -16.67 -0.36 4.45
CA LYS A 144 -17.64 0.48 3.71
C LYS A 144 -16.99 1.73 3.10
N SER A 145 -15.91 2.26 3.68
CA SER A 145 -15.29 3.52 3.23
C SER A 145 -14.56 3.37 1.89
N LEU A 146 -14.04 2.19 1.56
CA LEU A 146 -13.41 1.90 0.26
C LEU A 146 -14.44 1.77 -0.87
N ARG A 147 -15.69 1.42 -0.54
CA ARG A 147 -16.78 1.31 -1.52
C ARG A 147 -17.22 2.65 -2.09
N VAL A 148 -17.01 3.75 -1.35
CA VAL A 148 -17.41 5.10 -1.75
C VAL A 148 -16.36 5.78 -2.63
N VAL A 149 -15.08 5.46 -2.44
CA VAL A 149 -13.95 6.08 -3.15
C VAL A 149 -13.94 5.68 -4.63
N VAL A 150 -14.47 4.51 -4.97
CA VAL A 150 -14.62 4.04 -6.34
C VAL A 150 -15.97 4.45 -6.95
N GLY A 151 -16.58 5.52 -6.42
CA GLY A 151 -17.81 6.12 -6.97
C GLY A 151 -17.62 6.87 -8.29
N THR A 152 -16.42 6.83 -8.88
CA THR A 152 -16.14 7.41 -10.21
C THR A 152 -16.96 6.65 -11.27
N PRO A 153 -17.81 7.33 -12.04
CA PRO A 153 -18.57 6.69 -13.11
C PRO A 153 -17.63 5.93 -14.06
N GLY A 154 -17.88 4.63 -14.24
CA GLY A 154 -17.10 3.78 -15.14
C GLY A 154 -15.99 2.94 -14.49
N VAL A 155 -15.75 3.06 -13.18
CA VAL A 155 -14.82 2.18 -12.46
C VAL A 155 -15.58 1.13 -11.64
N TRP A 156 -15.28 -0.14 -11.87
CA TRP A 156 -15.90 -1.26 -11.17
C TRP A 156 -15.04 -1.74 -10.00
N VAL A 157 -15.67 -2.23 -8.93
CA VAL A 157 -14.96 -2.79 -7.76
C VAL A 157 -15.23 -4.28 -7.63
N MET A 158 -14.18 -5.05 -7.41
CA MET A 158 -14.26 -6.47 -7.05
C MET A 158 -13.48 -6.72 -5.76
N TRP A 159 -14.03 -7.53 -4.86
CA TRP A 159 -13.36 -8.00 -3.65
C TRP A 159 -13.65 -9.48 -3.43
N SER A 160 -12.72 -10.20 -2.80
CA SER A 160 -12.97 -11.57 -2.37
C SER A 160 -13.95 -11.58 -1.18
N ARG A 161 -14.82 -12.60 -1.12
CA ARG A 161 -15.67 -12.87 0.04
C ARG A 161 -15.02 -13.93 0.92
N PRO A 162 -15.21 -13.88 2.25
CA PRO A 162 -14.82 -15.01 3.09
C PRO A 162 -15.54 -16.26 2.62
N ALA A 163 -14.83 -17.39 2.63
CA ALA A 163 -15.47 -18.69 2.53
C ALA A 163 -16.50 -18.79 3.67
N ALA A 164 -17.74 -19.18 3.36
CA ALA A 164 -18.73 -19.43 4.39
C ALA A 164 -18.17 -20.49 5.34
N THR A 165 -17.94 -20.13 6.60
CA THR A 165 -17.59 -21.09 7.63
C THR A 165 -18.83 -21.95 7.85
N THR A 166 -18.88 -23.12 7.23
CA THR A 166 -19.88 -24.14 7.56
C THR A 166 -19.69 -24.45 9.04
N THR A 167 -20.66 -24.07 9.86
CA THR A 167 -20.69 -24.38 11.30
C THR A 167 -21.25 -25.79 11.48
#